data_AF-A0A842QLS5-F1
#
_entry.id   AF-A0A842QLS5-F1
#
_cell.length_a   1.000
_cell.length_b   1.000
_cell.length_c   1.000
_cell.angle_alpha   90.00
_cell.angle_beta   90.00
_cell.angle_gamma   90.00
#
_symmetry.space_group_name_H-M   'P 1'
#
loop_
_entity.id
_entity.type
_entity.pdbx_description
1 polymer ?
#
loop_
_entity_poly.entity_id
_entity_poly.type
_entity_poly.pdbx_seq_one_letter_code
_entity_poly.pdbx_strand_id
1 'polypeptide(L)'
;MDTLELGGNIQLTGFSAMDSAKMIVLKKMIGNYARKFSDRAGFEQLSLTMKTIHETESGRIYELHGKLMDKGKPTAREAPDRNIFVAVDSVLKKIEESIS
;
A
#
# COMPACT_ATOMS: atom_id res chain seq x y z
N MET A 1 3.93 0.86 -15.94
CA MET A 1 3.26 0.40 -14.70
C MET A 1 2.05 1.29 -14.52
N ASP A 2 0.87 0.70 -14.41
CA ASP A 2 -0.36 1.48 -14.24
C ASP A 2 -0.47 1.99 -12.81
N THR A 3 -0.91 3.23 -12.67
CA THR A 3 -1.18 3.89 -11.39
C THR A 3 -2.67 4.18 -11.29
N LEU A 4 -3.28 3.75 -10.19
CA LEU A 4 -4.67 4.03 -9.85
C LEU A 4 -4.71 5.04 -8.69
N GLU A 5 -5.65 5.98 -8.75
CA GLU A 5 -5.88 6.91 -7.64
C GLU A 5 -7.10 6.48 -6.81
N LEU A 6 -6.99 6.65 -5.49
CA LEU A 6 -8.07 6.40 -4.54
C LEU A 6 -8.26 7.64 -3.67
N GLY A 7 -9.33 8.41 -3.91
CA GLY A 7 -9.63 9.59 -3.09
C GLY A 7 -8.59 10.72 -3.20
N GLY A 8 -7.94 10.86 -4.36
CA GLY A 8 -7.02 11.96 -4.71
C GLY A 8 -5.62 11.89 -4.08
N ASN A 9 -5.52 11.50 -2.82
CA ASN A 9 -4.26 11.53 -2.06
C ASN A 9 -3.65 10.13 -1.84
N ILE A 10 -4.19 9.11 -2.50
CA ILE A 10 -3.70 7.73 -2.44
C ILE A 10 -3.39 7.26 -3.85
N GLN A 11 -2.18 6.76 -4.07
CA GLN A 11 -1.71 6.23 -5.34
C GLN A 11 -1.36 4.76 -5.22
N LEU A 12 -1.89 3.93 -6.11
CA LEU A 12 -1.70 2.49 -6.16
C LEU A 12 -1.06 2.10 -7.49
N THR A 13 0.23 1.77 -7.47
CA THR A 13 0.99 1.39 -8.67
C THR A 13 1.18 -0.12 -8.72
N GLY A 14 0.89 -0.74 -9.87
CA GLY A 14 1.07 -2.18 -10.08
C GLY A 14 -0.13 -3.05 -9.68
N PHE A 15 -1.27 -2.45 -9.31
CA PHE A 15 -2.47 -3.17 -8.88
C PHE A 15 -3.44 -3.52 -10.02
N SER A 16 -3.16 -3.12 -11.27
CA SER A 16 -4.10 -3.27 -12.40
C SER A 16 -4.44 -4.72 -12.75
N ALA A 17 -3.55 -5.67 -12.46
CA ALA A 17 -3.77 -7.10 -12.69
C ALA A 17 -4.59 -7.80 -11.58
N MET A 18 -5.00 -7.08 -10.54
CA MET A 18 -5.83 -7.64 -9.47
C MET A 18 -7.29 -7.76 -9.90
N ASP A 19 -7.93 -8.88 -9.60
CA ASP A 19 -9.35 -9.04 -9.86
C ASP A 19 -10.20 -8.07 -9.04
N SER A 20 -11.40 -7.79 -9.53
CA SER A 20 -12.30 -6.78 -8.96
C SER A 20 -12.69 -7.08 -7.51
N ALA A 21 -12.83 -8.35 -7.13
CA ALA A 21 -13.20 -8.73 -5.77
C ALA A 21 -12.05 -8.42 -4.79
N LYS A 22 -10.81 -8.80 -5.13
CA LYS A 22 -9.62 -8.42 -4.36
C LYS A 22 -9.47 -6.90 -4.28
N MET A 23 -9.67 -6.20 -5.39
CA MET A 23 -9.57 -4.74 -5.42
C MET A 23 -10.58 -4.03 -4.52
N ILE A 24 -11.81 -4.53 -4.39
CA ILE A 24 -12.80 -3.96 -3.47
C ILE A 24 -12.30 -4.04 -2.02
N VAL A 25 -11.76 -5.19 -1.61
CA VAL A 25 -11.23 -5.40 -0.26
C VAL A 25 -10.00 -4.53 -0.03
N LEU A 26 -9.06 -4.50 -0.97
CA LEU A 26 -7.85 -3.68 -0.90
C LEU A 26 -8.17 -2.20 -0.74
N LYS A 27 -9.09 -1.66 -1.56
CA LYS A 27 -9.51 -0.25 -1.46
C LYS A 27 -10.09 0.09 -0.08
N LYS A 28 -10.90 -0.81 0.50
CA LYS A 28 -11.45 -0.64 1.85
C LYS A 28 -10.35 -0.63 2.92
N MET A 29 -9.42 -1.58 2.85
CA MET A 29 -8.28 -1.66 3.78
C MET A 29 -7.40 -0.40 3.71
N ILE A 30 -6.98 -0.04 2.50
CA ILE A 30 -6.10 1.11 2.26
C ILE A 30 -6.78 2.41 2.67
N GLY A 31 -8.06 2.59 2.31
CA GLY A 31 -8.84 3.76 2.72
C GLY A 31 -8.96 3.89 4.24
N ASN A 32 -9.14 2.78 4.96
CA ASN A 32 -9.18 2.78 6.42
C ASN A 32 -7.84 3.23 7.04
N TYR A 33 -6.72 2.73 6.54
CA TYR A 33 -5.39 3.19 6.99
C TYR A 33 -5.12 4.64 6.62
N ALA A 34 -5.43 5.06 5.39
CA ALA A 34 -5.26 6.45 4.97
C ALA A 34 -6.07 7.41 5.85
N ARG A 35 -7.29 7.03 6.25
CA ARG A 35 -8.09 7.80 7.22
C ARG A 35 -7.41 7.90 8.58
N LYS A 36 -6.90 6.79 9.12
CA LYS A 36 -6.14 6.81 10.38
C LYS A 36 -4.89 7.69 10.29
N PHE A 37 -4.19 7.65 9.16
CA PHE A 37 -3.01 8.48 8.94
C PHE A 37 -3.38 9.96 8.83
N SER A 38 -4.48 10.30 8.16
CA SER A 38 -4.95 11.70 8.11
C SER A 38 -5.36 12.24 9.47
N ASP A 39 -5.85 11.38 10.36
CA ASP A 39 -6.27 11.79 11.70
C ASP A 39 -5.06 11.97 12.66
N ARG A 40 -3.87 11.42 12.34
CA ARG A 40 -2.69 11.39 13.21
C ARG A 40 -1.46 12.14 12.67
N ALA A 41 -1.33 12.28 11.35
CA ALA A 41 -0.21 12.91 10.67
C ALA A 41 -0.67 14.11 9.83
N GLY A 42 0.25 14.99 9.43
CA GLY A 42 0.01 15.96 8.37
C GLY A 42 0.05 15.29 7.00
N PHE A 43 -0.89 14.36 6.80
CA PHE A 43 -1.03 13.50 5.62
C PHE A 43 -1.16 14.32 4.34
N GLU A 44 -0.19 14.18 3.45
CA GLU A 44 -0.22 14.77 2.11
C GLU A 44 -0.56 13.70 1.07
N GLN A 45 0.13 12.56 1.14
CA GLN A 45 0.03 11.52 0.14
C GLN A 45 0.45 10.16 0.67
N LEU A 46 -0.29 9.11 0.31
CA LEU A 46 0.10 7.71 0.46
C LEU A 46 0.31 7.06 -0.91
N SER A 47 1.51 6.56 -1.17
CA SER A 47 1.81 5.77 -2.37
C SER A 47 2.10 4.33 -1.99
N LEU A 48 1.41 3.38 -2.65
CA LEU A 48 1.69 1.95 -2.58
C LEU A 48 2.12 1.46 -3.96
N THR A 49 3.31 0.85 -4.03
CA THR A 49 3.82 0.23 -5.24
C THR A 49 3.97 -1.26 -5.01
N MET A 50 3.27 -2.05 -5.82
CA MET A 50 3.38 -3.51 -5.82
C MET A 50 4.32 -3.95 -6.94
N LYS A 51 5.37 -4.68 -6.56
CA LYS A 51 6.19 -5.44 -7.50
C LYS A 51 5.88 -6.91 -7.32
N THR A 52 5.80 -7.62 -8.44
CA THR A 52 5.72 -9.08 -8.42
C THR A 52 7.12 -9.59 -8.69
N ILE A 53 7.78 -10.12 -7.67
CA ILE A 53 9.12 -10.70 -7.80
C ILE A 53 8.99 -12.22 -7.84
N HIS A 54 9.38 -12.77 -8.99
CA HIS A 54 9.54 -14.20 -9.30
C HIS A 54 8.25 -15.04 -9.26
N GLU A 55 7.83 -15.51 -10.44
CA GLU A 55 6.99 -16.71 -10.57
C GLU A 55 7.91 -17.93 -10.45
N THR A 56 8.25 -18.34 -9.23
CA THR A 56 8.94 -19.63 -9.03
C THR A 56 7.92 -20.77 -8.95
N GLU A 57 8.38 -22.03 -9.00
CA GLU A 57 7.54 -23.22 -8.74
C GLU A 57 6.77 -23.16 -7.41
N SER A 58 7.21 -22.30 -6.47
CA SER A 58 6.60 -22.12 -5.15
C SER A 58 5.52 -21.04 -5.07
N GLY A 59 5.18 -20.39 -6.19
CA GLY A 59 4.14 -19.36 -6.29
C GLY A 59 4.67 -17.92 -6.31
N ARG A 60 3.71 -16.97 -6.38
CA ARG A 60 3.94 -15.53 -6.57
C ARG A 60 4.20 -14.81 -5.24
N ILE A 61 5.27 -14.01 -5.15
CA ILE A 61 5.52 -13.10 -4.02
C ILE A 61 5.17 -11.66 -4.41
N TYR A 62 4.36 -11.01 -3.57
CA TYR A 62 4.02 -9.60 -3.67
C TYR A 62 4.98 -8.79 -2.79
N GLU A 63 5.85 -8.02 -3.41
CA GLU A 63 6.71 -7.05 -2.73
C GLU A 63 6.03 -5.68 -2.75
N LEU A 64 5.57 -5.25 -1.58
CA LEU A 64 4.88 -3.98 -1.43
C LEU A 64 5.84 -2.95 -0.86
N HIS A 65 5.98 -1.82 -1.56
CA HIS A 65 6.65 -0.63 -1.06
C HIS A 65 5.59 0.44 -0.79
N GLY A 66 5.49 0.88 0.47
CA GLY A 66 4.61 1.96 0.88
C GLY A 66 5.41 3.21 1.21
N LYS A 67 4.90 4.38 0.83
CA LYS A 67 5.48 5.68 1.13
C LYS A 67 4.38 6.63 1.61
N LEU A 68 4.54 7.19 2.80
CA LEU A 68 3.70 8.26 3.34
C LEU A 68 4.46 9.58 3.29
N MET A 69 3.81 10.63 2.80
CA MET A 69 4.25 12.02 2.92
C MET A 69 3.54 12.68 4.09
N ASP A 70 4.30 13.12 5.09
CA ASP A 70 3.81 13.81 6.27
C ASP A 70 4.55 15.14 6.45
N LYS A 71 3.89 16.27 6.18
CA LYS A 71 4.46 17.63 6.27
C LYS A 71 5.80 17.75 5.51
N GLY A 72 5.83 17.27 4.26
CA GLY A 72 7.02 17.20 3.43
C GLY A 72 8.06 16.14 3.82
N LYS A 73 7.85 15.37 4.90
CA LYS A 73 8.76 14.30 5.32
C LYS A 73 8.28 12.94 4.78
N PRO A 74 9.08 12.27 3.93
CA PRO A 74 8.74 10.94 3.44
C PRO A 74 9.10 9.85 4.46
N THR A 75 8.16 8.95 4.74
CA THR A 75 8.42 7.67 5.42
C THR A 75 8.12 6.53 4.47
N ALA A 76 9.13 5.70 4.18
CA ALA A 76 8.98 4.52 3.31
C ALA A 76 9.18 3.22 4.10
N ARG A 77 8.39 2.20 3.76
CA ARG A 77 8.43 0.85 4.34
C ARG A 77 8.17 -0.17 3.24
N GLU A 78 8.59 -1.40 3.48
CA GLU A 78 8.31 -2.51 2.58
C GLU A 78 7.91 -3.79 3.32
N ALA A 79 7.16 -4.63 2.62
CA ALA A 79 6.76 -5.96 3.10
C ALA A 79 6.57 -6.91 1.91
N PRO A 80 7.36 -8.00 1.82
CA PRO A 80 7.07 -9.11 0.93
C PRO A 80 6.10 -10.10 1.58
N ASP A 81 5.09 -10.57 0.84
CA ASP A 81 4.25 -11.70 1.26
C ASP A 81 3.68 -12.45 0.04
N ARG A 82 3.28 -13.71 0.22
CA ARG A 82 2.56 -14.49 -0.81
C ARG A 82 1.07 -14.14 -0.87
N ASN A 83 0.55 -13.49 0.15
CA ASN A 83 -0.81 -12.99 0.25
C ASN A 83 -0.81 -11.45 0.17
N ILE A 84 -1.42 -10.91 -0.89
CA ILE A 84 -1.50 -9.47 -1.13
C ILE A 84 -2.14 -8.69 0.01
N PHE A 85 -3.16 -9.24 0.69
CA PHE A 85 -3.81 -8.57 1.82
C PHE A 85 -2.86 -8.44 3.01
N VAL A 86 -2.07 -9.49 3.27
CA VAL A 86 -1.08 -9.51 4.34
C VAL A 86 0.08 -8.57 4.01
N ALA A 87 0.55 -8.54 2.75
CA ALA A 87 1.59 -7.61 2.33
C ALA A 87 1.15 -6.14 2.52
N VAL A 88 -0.08 -5.82 2.09
CA VAL A 88 -0.65 -4.47 2.23
C VAL A 88 -0.87 -4.09 3.70
N ASP A 89 -1.45 -4.99 4.49
CA ASP A 89 -1.63 -4.74 5.93
C ASP A 89 -0.28 -4.53 6.65
N SER A 90 0.72 -5.38 6.35
CA SER A 90 2.04 -5.31 6.97
C SER A 90 2.78 -4.03 6.62
N VAL A 91 2.76 -3.59 5.35
CA VAL A 91 3.45 -2.35 4.97
C VAL A 91 2.78 -1.12 5.58
N LEU A 92 1.44 -1.12 5.67
CA LEU A 92 0.69 -0.01 6.26
C LEU A 92 0.87 0.05 7.79
N LYS A 93 0.88 -1.10 8.49
CA LYS A 93 1.21 -1.15 9.93
C LYS A 93 2.61 -0.60 10.22
N LYS A 94 3.63 -1.00 9.44
CA LYS A 94 4.99 -0.46 9.57
C LYS A 94 5.04 1.05 9.37
N ILE A 95 4.22 1.60 8.48
CA ILE A 95 4.07 3.05 8.31
C ILE A 95 3.39 3.65 9.54
N GLU A 96 2.29 3.06 10.01
CA GLU A 96 1.54 3.52 11.18
C GLU A 96 2.41 3.62 12.44
N GLU A 97 3.26 2.62 12.68
CA GLU A 97 4.23 2.58 13.79
C GLU A 97 5.27 3.70 13.71
N SER A 98 5.45 4.28 12.52
CA SER A 98 6.37 5.38 12.27
C SER A 98 5.73 6.76 12.39
N ILE A 99 4.40 6.82 12.60
CA ILE A 99 3.65 8.05 12.83
C ILE A 99 3.61 8.30 14.35
N SER A 100 4.23 9.39 14.78
CA SER A 100 4.23 9.86 16.18
C SER A 100 2.90 10.48 16.59
#